data_AF-A0A1G5JIC8-F1
#
_entry.id   AF-A0A1G5JIC8-F1
#
_cell.length_a   1.000
_cell.length_b   1.000
_cell.length_c   1.000
_cell.angle_alpha   90.00
_cell.angle_beta   90.00
_cell.angle_gamma   90.00
#
_symmetry.space_group_name_H-M   'P 1'
#
loop_
_entity.id
_entity.type
_entity.pdbx_description
1 polymer ?
#
loop_
_entity_poly.entity_id
_entity_poly.type
_entity_poly.pdbx_seq_one_letter_code
_entity_poly.pdbx_strand_id
1 'polypeptide(L)'
;MAKVNVTKELAEKIKELRLKNKVKAIDLAEHIKKSPAFISRLENADIKTIDYEELINIFKLISKGEDLEKLLDRFSLETDVELDKQIWYLNFDTVERKIPVPPELIDYINTKITDLDLTIPYIVDYINRNEDLRDLIEDHNIVISKYENNLWHLHTTEDGKSTHFIVMKLSLSEIKGLLEKKIDTTNYVTIQSIIYNLLRLEYELNDKLSDEVNEKIKDNAVATLNSYKFYSSLEKIKLLKNASTENEINSLLSEFDINNRELVNDLLNHISFLSDWNVKYTNEKMKLINKNFEWDSSYTLTLASLPFYELNNISKSLKGDLLENIKKLIEEYKNKPETEKTFETY
;
A
#
# COMPACT_ATOMS: atom_id res chain seq x y z
N MET A 1 -9.91 9.42 -13.64
CA MET A 1 -10.23 8.37 -12.66
C MET A 1 -9.91 7.03 -13.25
N ALA A 2 -8.83 6.43 -12.74
CA ALA A 2 -8.40 5.08 -13.10
C ALA A 2 -9.57 4.11 -12.92
N LYS A 3 -9.87 3.31 -13.95
CA LYS A 3 -10.94 2.31 -13.88
C LYS A 3 -10.36 0.94 -13.57
N VAL A 4 -10.98 0.27 -12.61
CA VAL A 4 -10.68 -1.09 -12.21
C VAL A 4 -11.72 -2.01 -12.82
N ASN A 5 -11.27 -3.09 -13.46
CA ASN A 5 -12.16 -4.17 -13.84
C ASN A 5 -12.63 -4.93 -12.59
N VAL A 6 -13.94 -5.05 -12.43
CA VAL A 6 -14.51 -5.85 -11.34
C VAL A 6 -14.48 -7.30 -11.76
N THR A 7 -13.51 -8.04 -11.25
CA THR A 7 -13.43 -9.49 -11.40
C THR A 7 -14.44 -10.16 -10.45
N LYS A 8 -14.79 -11.42 -10.73
CA LYS A 8 -15.61 -12.22 -9.81
C LYS A 8 -14.97 -12.32 -8.43
N GLU A 9 -13.66 -12.52 -8.42
CA GLU A 9 -12.89 -12.58 -7.18
C GLU A 9 -12.95 -11.27 -6.39
N LEU A 10 -12.76 -10.11 -7.04
CA LEU A 10 -12.91 -8.82 -6.37
C LEU A 10 -14.32 -8.62 -5.81
N ALA A 11 -15.35 -8.96 -6.60
CA ALA A 11 -16.75 -8.89 -6.17
C ALA A 11 -17.03 -9.78 -4.95
N GLU A 12 -16.53 -11.02 -4.98
CA GLU A 12 -16.64 -11.97 -3.87
C GLU A 12 -15.90 -11.46 -2.62
N LYS A 13 -14.68 -10.94 -2.77
CA LYS A 13 -13.92 -10.37 -1.65
C LYS A 13 -14.59 -9.16 -1.02
N ILE A 14 -15.13 -8.24 -1.81
CA ILE A 14 -15.91 -7.11 -1.31
C ILE A 14 -17.11 -7.62 -0.51
N LYS A 15 -17.83 -8.62 -1.03
CA LYS A 15 -18.99 -9.22 -0.38
C LYS A 15 -18.63 -9.92 0.92
N GLU A 16 -17.60 -10.76 0.91
CA GLU A 16 -17.09 -11.50 2.07
C GLU A 16 -16.71 -10.54 3.20
N LEU A 17 -15.90 -9.53 2.89
CA LEU A 17 -15.48 -8.52 3.86
C LEU A 17 -16.66 -7.73 4.42
N ARG A 18 -17.55 -7.26 3.54
CA ARG A 18 -18.74 -6.50 3.96
C ARG A 18 -19.59 -7.33 4.94
N LEU A 19 -19.82 -8.61 4.62
CA LEU A 19 -20.60 -9.52 5.46
C LEU A 19 -19.88 -9.85 6.77
N LYS A 20 -18.58 -10.18 6.71
CA LYS A 20 -17.72 -10.45 7.87
C LYS A 20 -17.74 -9.28 8.86
N ASN A 21 -17.62 -8.06 8.35
CA ASN A 21 -17.58 -6.84 9.14
C ASN A 21 -18.97 -6.25 9.41
N LYS A 22 -20.05 -6.97 9.03
CA LYS A 22 -21.45 -6.61 9.28
C LYS A 22 -21.82 -5.21 8.78
N VAL A 23 -21.24 -4.79 7.67
CA VAL A 23 -21.60 -3.53 7.00
C VAL A 23 -22.83 -3.80 6.13
N LYS A 24 -23.90 -2.99 6.29
CA LYS A 24 -25.09 -3.17 5.45
C LYS A 24 -24.81 -2.62 4.06
N ALA A 25 -25.38 -3.27 3.04
CA ALA A 25 -25.25 -2.79 1.66
C ALA A 25 -25.82 -1.38 1.47
N ILE A 26 -26.83 -0.99 2.26
CA ILE A 26 -27.43 0.35 2.24
C ILE A 26 -26.41 1.38 2.77
N ASP A 27 -25.81 1.13 3.92
CA ASP A 27 -24.81 2.02 4.53
C ASP A 27 -23.59 2.21 3.60
N LEU A 28 -23.15 1.12 2.94
CA LEU A 28 -22.08 1.20 1.94
C LEU A 28 -22.49 2.04 0.73
N ALA A 29 -23.71 1.82 0.20
CA ALA A 29 -24.22 2.57 -0.93
C ALA A 29 -24.31 4.08 -0.64
N GLU A 30 -24.80 4.45 0.55
CA GLU A 30 -24.86 5.84 1.00
C GLU A 30 -23.46 6.48 1.08
N HIS A 31 -22.48 5.75 1.64
CA HIS A 31 -21.11 6.23 1.79
C HIS A 31 -20.44 6.55 0.44
N ILE A 32 -20.62 5.70 -0.56
CA ILE A 32 -20.07 5.92 -1.91
C ILE A 32 -21.00 6.73 -2.81
N LYS A 33 -22.11 7.27 -2.27
CA LYS A 33 -23.13 8.04 -2.99
C LYS A 33 -23.71 7.29 -4.20
N LYS A 34 -23.94 5.98 -4.05
CA LYS A 34 -24.59 5.11 -5.04
C LYS A 34 -25.88 4.51 -4.49
N SER A 35 -26.59 3.76 -5.33
CA SER A 35 -27.80 3.04 -4.93
C SER A 35 -27.48 1.67 -4.31
N PRO A 36 -28.34 1.13 -3.43
CA PRO A 36 -28.18 -0.25 -2.93
C PRO A 36 -28.15 -1.31 -4.05
N ALA A 37 -28.82 -1.03 -5.17
CA ALA A 37 -28.77 -1.88 -6.37
C ALA A 37 -27.38 -1.91 -7.01
N PHE A 38 -26.61 -0.81 -6.94
CA PHE A 38 -25.22 -0.79 -7.39
C PHE A 38 -24.36 -1.76 -6.58
N ILE A 39 -24.50 -1.77 -5.25
CA ILE A 39 -23.75 -2.70 -4.38
C ILE A 39 -24.09 -4.16 -4.70
N SER A 40 -25.38 -4.48 -4.88
CA SER A 40 -25.79 -5.83 -5.28
C SER A 40 -25.15 -6.26 -6.61
N ARG A 41 -25.16 -5.36 -7.61
CA ARG A 41 -24.52 -5.63 -8.90
C ARG A 41 -23.00 -5.74 -8.80
N LEU A 42 -22.37 -4.96 -7.93
CA LEU A 42 -20.93 -5.02 -7.67
C LEU A 42 -20.56 -6.39 -7.08
N GLU A 43 -21.28 -6.84 -6.06
CA GLU A 43 -21.03 -8.10 -5.34
C GLU A 43 -21.35 -9.36 -6.15
N ASN A 44 -22.10 -9.21 -7.25
CA ASN A 44 -22.40 -10.30 -8.19
C ASN A 44 -21.53 -10.23 -9.47
N ALA A 45 -20.56 -9.31 -9.54
CA ALA A 45 -19.76 -9.04 -10.73
C ALA A 45 -20.58 -8.65 -12.00
N ASP A 46 -21.75 -8.05 -11.80
CA ASP A 46 -22.61 -7.50 -12.87
C ASP A 46 -22.21 -6.06 -13.27
N ILE A 47 -21.20 -5.51 -12.59
CA ILE A 47 -20.52 -4.27 -12.95
C ILE A 47 -19.22 -4.68 -13.62
N LYS A 48 -18.94 -4.14 -14.81
CA LYS A 48 -17.68 -4.45 -15.51
C LYS A 48 -16.51 -3.64 -14.95
N THR A 49 -16.74 -2.38 -14.60
CA THR A 49 -15.71 -1.46 -14.14
C THR A 49 -16.20 -0.56 -13.02
N ILE A 50 -15.31 -0.22 -12.10
CA ILE A 50 -15.50 0.79 -11.04
C ILE A 50 -14.32 1.75 -11.03
N ASP A 51 -14.52 2.99 -10.54
CA ASP A 51 -13.41 3.93 -10.36
C ASP A 51 -12.53 3.47 -9.18
N TYR A 52 -11.19 3.61 -9.30
CA TYR A 52 -10.24 3.13 -8.29
C TYR A 52 -10.43 3.83 -6.94
N GLU A 53 -10.63 5.16 -6.95
CA GLU A 53 -10.93 5.91 -5.73
C GLU A 53 -12.22 5.42 -5.06
N GLU A 54 -13.25 5.09 -5.85
CA GLU A 54 -14.49 4.51 -5.35
C GLU A 54 -14.24 3.13 -4.72
N LEU A 55 -13.41 2.30 -5.36
CA LEU A 55 -13.00 1.00 -4.82
C LEU A 55 -12.22 1.15 -3.49
N ILE A 56 -11.30 2.10 -3.41
CA ILE A 56 -10.57 2.39 -2.17
C ILE A 56 -11.52 2.86 -1.07
N ASN A 57 -12.50 3.70 -1.39
CA ASN A 57 -13.52 4.14 -0.44
C ASN A 57 -14.41 2.97 0.03
N ILE A 58 -14.76 2.04 -0.87
CA ILE A 58 -15.43 0.79 -0.51
C ILE A 58 -14.58 0.01 0.48
N PHE A 59 -13.31 -0.22 0.18
CA PHE A 59 -12.42 -0.98 1.06
C PHE A 59 -12.21 -0.30 2.40
N LYS A 60 -12.00 1.02 2.44
CA LYS A 60 -11.87 1.81 3.68
C LYS A 60 -13.10 1.65 4.58
N LEU A 61 -14.32 1.65 4.01
CA LEU A 61 -15.53 1.46 4.81
C LEU A 61 -15.73 0.00 5.25
N ILE A 62 -15.60 -0.96 4.33
CA ILE A 62 -15.90 -2.37 4.66
C ILE A 62 -14.82 -2.99 5.55
N SER A 63 -13.58 -2.49 5.53
CA SER A 63 -12.49 -2.97 6.37
C SER A 63 -12.65 -2.58 7.84
N LYS A 64 -13.45 -1.55 8.17
CA LYS A 64 -13.61 -1.03 9.54
C LYS A 64 -12.26 -0.92 10.25
N GLY A 65 -11.34 -0.14 9.70
CA GLY A 65 -10.04 0.13 10.32
C GLY A 65 -9.04 -1.04 10.32
N GLU A 66 -9.42 -2.23 9.83
CA GLU A 66 -8.44 -3.28 9.50
C GLU A 66 -7.50 -2.73 8.43
N ASP A 67 -6.20 -2.78 8.71
CA ASP A 67 -5.16 -2.28 7.80
C ASP A 67 -5.37 -2.90 6.42
N LEU A 68 -5.56 -2.03 5.42
CA LEU A 68 -5.77 -2.42 4.04
C LEU A 68 -4.60 -3.33 3.58
N GLU A 69 -3.40 -3.12 4.10
CA GLU A 69 -2.21 -3.94 3.87
C GLU A 69 -2.39 -5.39 4.35
N LYS A 70 -2.87 -5.61 5.59
CA LYS A 70 -3.11 -6.96 6.12
C LYS A 70 -4.25 -7.68 5.40
N LEU A 71 -5.26 -6.93 5.01
CA LEU A 71 -6.39 -7.43 4.26
C LEU A 71 -5.95 -7.87 2.86
N LEU A 72 -4.99 -7.15 2.27
CA LEU A 72 -4.44 -7.43 0.96
C LEU A 72 -3.39 -8.54 0.97
N ASP A 73 -2.54 -8.62 1.98
CA ASP A 73 -1.62 -9.74 2.17
C ASP A 73 -2.38 -11.08 2.27
N ARG A 74 -3.56 -11.10 2.92
CA ARG A 74 -4.44 -12.29 2.91
C ARG A 74 -4.96 -12.59 1.51
N PHE A 75 -5.36 -11.58 0.74
CA PHE A 75 -5.81 -11.77 -0.64
C PHE A 75 -4.70 -12.28 -1.55
N SER A 76 -3.46 -11.86 -1.33
CA SER A 76 -2.26 -12.34 -2.05
C SER A 76 -1.86 -13.77 -1.72
N LEU A 77 -2.19 -14.23 -0.51
CA LEU A 77 -1.97 -15.61 -0.09
C LEU A 77 -3.03 -16.57 -0.65
N GLU A 78 -4.25 -16.07 -0.88
CA GLU A 78 -5.41 -16.84 -1.36
C GLU A 78 -5.58 -16.85 -2.88
N THR A 79 -4.89 -15.96 -3.61
CA THR A 79 -4.97 -15.85 -5.08
C THR A 79 -4.05 -16.87 -5.77
N ASP A 80 -4.65 -17.86 -6.41
CA ASP A 80 -3.98 -18.66 -7.44
C ASP A 80 -4.09 -17.93 -8.81
N VAL A 81 -2.97 -17.35 -9.25
CA VAL A 81 -2.56 -17.26 -10.68
C VAL A 81 -3.33 -16.31 -11.63
N GLU A 82 -4.33 -15.52 -11.22
CA GLU A 82 -4.94 -14.47 -12.10
C GLU A 82 -4.75 -13.01 -11.64
N LEU A 83 -3.66 -12.71 -10.92
CA LEU A 83 -3.34 -11.36 -10.42
C LEU A 83 -3.17 -10.31 -11.52
N ASP A 84 -2.78 -10.73 -12.73
CA ASP A 84 -2.61 -9.82 -13.86
C ASP A 84 -3.91 -9.06 -14.18
N LYS A 85 -5.10 -9.61 -13.86
CA LYS A 85 -6.38 -8.92 -14.09
C LYS A 85 -6.78 -7.96 -12.96
N GLN A 86 -6.01 -7.88 -11.88
CA GLN A 86 -6.34 -7.15 -10.66
C GLN A 86 -5.53 -5.85 -10.52
N ILE A 87 -5.73 -4.91 -11.45
CA ILE A 87 -5.07 -3.58 -11.45
C ILE A 87 -5.14 -2.87 -10.09
N TRP A 88 -6.25 -3.02 -9.37
CA TRP A 88 -6.42 -2.38 -8.08
C TRP A 88 -5.42 -2.89 -7.02
N TYR A 89 -5.14 -4.19 -7.05
CA TYR A 89 -4.16 -4.81 -6.16
C TYR A 89 -2.75 -4.36 -6.56
N LEU A 90 -2.46 -4.32 -7.87
CA LEU A 90 -1.18 -3.81 -8.37
C LEU A 90 -0.94 -2.36 -7.96
N ASN A 91 -1.97 -1.50 -8.04
CA ASN A 91 -1.90 -0.13 -7.55
C ASN A 91 -1.67 -0.06 -6.05
N PHE A 92 -2.41 -0.84 -5.26
CA PHE A 92 -2.14 -0.86 -3.83
C PHE A 92 -0.69 -1.27 -3.53
N ASP A 93 -0.26 -2.38 -4.10
CA ASP A 93 1.03 -2.98 -3.80
C ASP A 93 2.21 -2.09 -4.23
N THR A 94 2.10 -1.47 -5.41
CA THR A 94 3.23 -0.76 -6.01
C THR A 94 3.17 0.77 -5.96
N VAL A 95 1.98 1.36 -5.77
CA VAL A 95 1.75 2.81 -5.78
C VAL A 95 1.42 3.36 -4.40
N GLU A 96 0.52 2.71 -3.67
CA GLU A 96 0.01 3.25 -2.38
C GLU A 96 0.97 2.96 -1.22
N ARG A 97 1.50 1.74 -1.15
CA ARG A 97 2.37 1.31 -0.05
C ARG A 97 3.64 2.16 0.00
N LYS A 98 3.98 2.61 1.22
CA LYS A 98 5.24 3.30 1.51
C LYS A 98 6.24 2.31 2.07
N ILE A 99 7.33 2.13 1.36
CA ILE A 99 8.37 1.16 1.67
C ILE A 99 9.63 1.97 2.05
N PRO A 100 10.26 1.68 3.19
CA PRO A 100 11.56 2.25 3.53
C PRO A 100 12.60 1.91 2.46
N VAL A 101 13.36 2.91 2.02
CA VAL A 101 14.34 2.76 0.95
C VAL A 101 15.72 2.52 1.57
N PRO A 102 16.37 1.37 1.32
CA PRO A 102 17.71 1.10 1.80
C PRO A 102 18.71 2.18 1.35
N PRO A 103 19.55 2.74 2.24
CA PRO A 103 20.55 3.73 1.87
C PRO A 103 21.48 3.27 0.74
N GLU A 104 21.81 1.98 0.70
CA GLU A 104 22.67 1.36 -0.31
C GLU A 104 22.02 1.35 -1.70
N LEU A 105 20.68 1.25 -1.76
CA LEU A 105 19.93 1.35 -3.02
C LEU A 105 20.00 2.77 -3.58
N ILE A 106 19.91 3.78 -2.71
CA ILE A 106 20.10 5.19 -3.10
C ILE A 106 21.54 5.44 -3.59
N ASP A 107 22.53 4.87 -2.92
CA ASP A 107 23.94 4.99 -3.34
C ASP A 107 24.18 4.33 -4.70
N TYR A 108 23.59 3.16 -4.94
CA TYR A 108 23.58 2.51 -6.25
C TYR A 108 22.97 3.40 -7.34
N ILE A 109 21.80 3.98 -7.08
CA ILE A 109 21.13 4.87 -8.04
C ILE A 109 22.03 6.08 -8.34
N ASN A 110 22.53 6.78 -7.32
CA ASN A 110 23.39 7.94 -7.51
C ASN A 110 24.68 7.61 -8.26
N THR A 111 25.25 6.42 -8.03
CA THR A 111 26.41 5.92 -8.78
C THR A 111 26.05 5.74 -10.26
N LYS A 112 24.93 5.07 -10.57
CA LYS A 112 24.45 4.90 -11.95
C LYS A 112 24.18 6.21 -12.68
N ILE A 113 23.62 7.20 -11.99
CA ILE A 113 23.42 8.55 -12.53
C ILE A 113 24.76 9.17 -12.92
N THR A 114 25.76 9.04 -12.06
CA THR A 114 27.10 9.62 -12.26
C THR A 114 27.85 8.90 -13.37
N ASP A 115 27.81 7.57 -13.40
CA ASP A 115 28.49 6.74 -14.42
C ASP A 115 27.96 7.00 -15.83
N LEU A 116 26.68 7.37 -15.95
CA LEU A 116 26.04 7.74 -17.20
C LEU A 116 26.15 9.23 -17.55
N ASP A 117 26.88 10.02 -16.75
CA ASP A 117 27.02 11.48 -16.90
C ASP A 117 25.65 12.21 -16.94
N LEU A 118 24.69 11.74 -16.13
CA LEU A 118 23.34 12.26 -16.06
C LEU A 118 23.16 13.21 -14.86
N THR A 119 22.06 13.96 -14.89
CA THR A 119 21.62 14.78 -13.75
C THR A 119 20.25 14.34 -13.26
N ILE A 120 19.98 14.54 -11.96
CA ILE A 120 18.66 14.24 -11.38
C ILE A 120 17.51 14.93 -12.15
N PRO A 121 17.59 16.23 -12.51
CA PRO A 121 16.56 16.87 -13.32
C PRO A 121 16.35 16.20 -14.68
N TYR A 122 17.41 15.74 -15.34
CA TYR A 122 17.31 15.06 -16.62
C TYR A 122 16.53 13.75 -16.50
N ILE A 123 16.85 12.93 -15.50
CA ILE A 123 16.17 11.63 -15.30
C ILE A 123 14.70 11.82 -14.98
N VAL A 124 14.38 12.79 -14.12
CA VAL A 124 12.98 13.12 -13.81
C VAL A 124 12.23 13.58 -15.06
N ASP A 125 12.84 14.41 -15.90
CA ASP A 125 12.24 14.83 -17.16
C ASP A 125 12.05 13.65 -18.12
N TYR A 126 13.08 12.81 -18.28
CA TYR A 126 13.07 11.63 -19.15
C TYR A 126 11.94 10.66 -18.77
N ILE A 127 11.81 10.31 -17.49
CA ILE A 127 10.74 9.43 -17.00
C ILE A 127 9.37 10.07 -17.24
N ASN A 128 9.24 11.38 -16.99
CA ASN A 128 7.98 12.10 -17.17
C ASN A 128 7.51 12.21 -18.62
N ARG A 129 8.39 11.99 -19.60
CA ARG A 129 8.00 11.93 -21.02
C ARG A 129 7.28 10.63 -21.37
N ASN A 130 7.43 9.57 -20.58
CA ASN A 130 6.79 8.28 -20.81
C ASN A 130 7.02 7.75 -22.24
N GLU A 131 8.23 7.91 -22.77
CA GLU A 131 8.56 7.57 -24.16
C GLU A 131 8.40 6.07 -24.45
N ASP A 132 8.50 5.22 -23.43
CA ASP A 132 8.25 3.78 -23.48
C ASP A 132 6.78 3.41 -23.73
N LEU A 133 5.84 4.33 -23.48
CA LEU A 133 4.44 4.13 -23.83
C LEU A 133 4.13 4.48 -25.29
N ARG A 134 5.07 5.06 -26.04
CA ARG A 134 4.81 5.59 -27.38
C ARG A 134 4.23 4.56 -28.33
N ASP A 135 4.79 3.36 -28.35
CA ASP A 135 4.30 2.27 -29.20
C ASP A 135 2.89 1.84 -28.80
N LEU A 136 2.63 1.69 -27.49
CA LEU A 136 1.31 1.37 -26.97
C LEU A 136 0.27 2.43 -27.37
N ILE A 137 0.64 3.71 -27.34
CA ILE A 137 -0.20 4.83 -27.74
C ILE A 137 -0.51 4.75 -29.24
N GLU A 138 0.51 4.57 -30.07
CA GLU A 138 0.40 4.56 -31.53
C GLU A 138 -0.39 3.32 -32.01
N ASP A 139 -0.06 2.14 -31.49
CA ASP A 139 -0.65 0.85 -31.89
C ASP A 139 -2.10 0.66 -31.42
N HIS A 140 -2.51 1.32 -30.33
CA HIS A 140 -3.85 1.18 -29.74
C HIS A 140 -4.65 2.48 -29.64
N ASN A 141 -4.15 3.57 -30.23
CA ASN A 141 -4.78 4.89 -30.25
C ASN A 141 -5.18 5.38 -28.84
N ILE A 142 -4.28 5.18 -27.87
CA ILE A 142 -4.53 5.51 -26.46
C ILE A 142 -4.35 7.01 -26.23
N VAL A 143 -5.38 7.66 -25.68
CA VAL A 143 -5.31 9.08 -25.30
C VAL A 143 -4.81 9.20 -23.86
N ILE A 144 -3.49 9.36 -23.66
CA ILE A 144 -2.84 9.43 -22.32
C ILE A 144 -3.50 10.44 -21.39
N SER A 145 -3.95 11.60 -21.89
CA SER A 145 -4.55 12.65 -21.06
C SER A 145 -5.84 12.25 -20.34
N LYS A 146 -6.43 11.08 -20.66
CA LYS A 146 -7.59 10.51 -19.95
C LYS A 146 -7.20 9.70 -18.73
N TYR A 147 -5.94 9.34 -18.58
CA TYR A 147 -5.43 8.48 -17.53
C TYR A 147 -4.78 9.30 -16.42
N GLU A 148 -4.94 8.83 -15.19
CA GLU A 148 -4.30 9.45 -14.04
C GLU A 148 -2.83 9.06 -13.97
N ASN A 149 -2.00 10.03 -13.60
CA ASN A 149 -0.58 9.78 -13.44
C ASN A 149 -0.31 8.93 -12.19
N ASN A 150 0.79 8.20 -12.22
CA ASN A 150 1.28 7.33 -11.16
C ASN A 150 0.29 6.25 -10.73
N LEU A 151 -0.61 5.82 -11.63
CA LEU A 151 -1.50 4.68 -11.41
C LEU A 151 -1.40 3.73 -12.59
N TRP A 152 -1.44 2.44 -12.31
CA TRP A 152 -1.61 1.38 -13.30
C TRP A 152 -3.02 1.42 -13.87
N HIS A 153 -3.09 1.23 -15.17
CA HIS A 153 -4.30 1.17 -15.97
C HIS A 153 -4.29 -0.10 -16.80
N LEU A 154 -5.49 -0.55 -17.14
CA LEU A 154 -5.69 -1.64 -18.10
C LEU A 154 -6.36 -1.09 -19.35
N HIS A 155 -5.76 -1.37 -20.50
CA HIS A 155 -6.37 -1.17 -21.81
C HIS A 155 -6.70 -2.54 -22.40
N THR A 156 -7.94 -2.72 -22.85
CA THR A 156 -8.35 -3.91 -23.60
C THR A 156 -8.66 -3.50 -25.03
N THR A 157 -7.93 -4.09 -25.97
CA THR A 157 -8.11 -3.88 -27.41
C THR A 157 -9.36 -4.59 -27.93
N GLU A 158 -9.79 -4.24 -29.15
CA GLU A 158 -11.01 -4.81 -29.75
C GLU A 158 -10.93 -6.34 -29.98
N ASP A 159 -9.71 -6.88 -30.17
CA ASP A 159 -9.45 -8.33 -30.27
C ASP A 159 -9.42 -9.04 -28.90
N GLY A 160 -9.71 -8.32 -27.81
CA GLY A 160 -9.80 -8.87 -26.46
C GLY A 160 -8.46 -9.07 -25.76
N LYS A 161 -7.35 -8.60 -26.33
CA LYS A 161 -6.06 -8.57 -25.64
C LYS A 161 -6.04 -7.43 -24.64
N SER A 162 -5.39 -7.67 -23.51
CA SER A 162 -5.33 -6.74 -22.39
C SER A 162 -3.87 -6.38 -22.10
N THR A 163 -3.60 -5.08 -21.99
CA THR A 163 -2.26 -4.55 -21.69
C THR A 163 -2.33 -3.60 -20.50
N HIS A 164 -1.40 -3.79 -19.56
CA HIS A 164 -1.23 -2.92 -18.40
C HIS A 164 -0.17 -1.87 -18.66
N PHE A 165 -0.42 -0.65 -18.21
CA PHE A 165 0.53 0.45 -18.34
C PHE A 165 0.34 1.47 -17.22
N ILE A 166 1.35 2.28 -16.97
CA ILE A 166 1.33 3.37 -15.99
C ILE A 166 1.90 4.63 -16.64
N VAL A 167 1.25 5.77 -16.41
CA VAL A 167 1.75 7.07 -16.85
C VAL A 167 2.48 7.71 -15.69
N MET A 168 3.81 7.70 -15.70
CA MET A 168 4.63 8.25 -14.63
C MET A 168 4.64 9.78 -14.64
N LYS A 169 4.55 10.36 -13.44
CA LYS A 169 4.76 11.79 -13.18
C LYS A 169 5.47 11.98 -11.84
N LEU A 170 6.80 12.05 -11.90
CA LEU A 170 7.68 12.27 -10.76
C LEU A 170 7.84 13.76 -10.44
N SER A 171 7.89 14.09 -9.15
CA SER A 171 8.22 15.42 -8.65
C SER A 171 9.73 15.57 -8.44
N LEU A 172 10.34 16.59 -9.05
CA LEU A 172 11.78 16.83 -8.92
C LEU A 172 12.21 17.05 -7.46
N SER A 173 11.39 17.74 -6.65
CA SER A 173 11.72 18.00 -5.24
C SER A 173 11.68 16.73 -4.40
N GLU A 174 10.72 15.85 -4.65
CA GLU A 174 10.60 14.56 -3.95
C GLU A 174 11.76 13.65 -4.33
N ILE A 175 12.08 13.52 -5.62
CA ILE A 175 13.20 12.69 -6.07
C ILE A 175 14.54 13.21 -5.55
N LYS A 176 14.75 14.54 -5.52
CA LYS A 176 15.94 15.11 -4.86
C LYS A 176 15.98 14.78 -3.37
N GLY A 177 14.87 14.97 -2.66
CA GLY A 177 14.78 14.62 -1.23
C GLY A 177 15.11 13.15 -0.97
N LEU A 178 14.61 12.26 -1.81
CA LEU A 178 14.88 10.83 -1.76
C LEU A 178 16.36 10.50 -2.02
N LEU A 179 16.93 11.01 -3.12
CA LEU A 179 18.33 10.73 -3.50
C LEU A 179 19.36 11.39 -2.58
N GLU A 180 18.95 12.45 -1.87
CA GLU A 180 19.71 13.08 -0.77
C GLU A 180 19.47 12.41 0.59
N LYS A 181 18.70 11.30 0.64
CA LYS A 181 18.33 10.56 1.87
C LYS A 181 17.59 11.41 2.92
N LYS A 182 16.93 12.49 2.51
CA LYS A 182 16.04 13.33 3.35
C LYS A 182 14.61 12.78 3.43
N ILE A 183 14.20 12.04 2.40
CA ILE A 183 12.98 11.24 2.38
C ILE A 183 13.43 9.79 2.37
N ASP A 184 12.95 9.00 3.33
CA ASP A 184 13.40 7.63 3.60
C ASP A 184 12.38 6.57 3.20
N THR A 185 11.17 6.97 2.80
CA THR A 185 10.10 6.07 2.36
C THR A 185 9.52 6.54 1.04
N THR A 186 9.20 5.61 0.15
CA THR A 186 8.47 5.90 -1.10
C THR A 186 7.72 4.66 -1.59
N ASN A 187 6.98 4.77 -2.68
CA ASN A 187 6.32 3.61 -3.28
C ASN A 187 7.23 2.83 -4.23
N TYR A 188 6.87 1.57 -4.44
CA TYR A 188 7.69 0.65 -5.23
C TYR A 188 7.93 1.17 -6.66
N VAL A 189 6.86 1.66 -7.30
CA VAL A 189 6.91 2.07 -8.71
C VAL A 189 7.79 3.28 -8.94
N THR A 190 7.96 4.17 -7.94
CA THR A 190 8.89 5.29 -8.04
C THR A 190 10.32 4.80 -8.21
N ILE A 191 10.81 3.93 -7.32
CA ILE A 191 12.18 3.41 -7.45
C ILE A 191 12.33 2.52 -8.68
N GLN A 192 11.33 1.68 -8.96
CA GLN A 192 11.32 0.82 -10.14
C GLN A 192 11.44 1.65 -11.42
N SER A 193 10.69 2.75 -11.54
CA SER A 193 10.74 3.63 -12.71
C SER A 193 12.11 4.29 -12.90
N ILE A 194 12.79 4.65 -11.81
CA ILE A 194 14.14 5.22 -11.84
C ILE A 194 15.14 4.17 -12.33
N ILE A 195 15.17 2.99 -11.72
CA ILE A 195 16.11 1.93 -12.09
C ILE A 195 15.87 1.45 -13.51
N TYR A 196 14.61 1.19 -13.88
CA TYR A 196 14.24 0.78 -15.23
C TYR A 196 14.75 1.77 -16.28
N ASN A 197 14.51 3.07 -16.09
CA ASN A 197 14.93 4.07 -17.07
C ASN A 197 16.44 4.33 -17.06
N LEU A 198 17.12 4.22 -15.92
CA LEU A 198 18.59 4.23 -15.90
C LEU A 198 19.16 3.06 -16.70
N LEU A 199 18.64 1.85 -16.50
CA LEU A 199 19.05 0.67 -17.27
C LEU A 199 18.75 0.84 -18.77
N ARG A 200 17.64 1.46 -19.16
CA ARG A 200 17.37 1.79 -20.58
C ARG A 200 18.41 2.73 -21.17
N LEU A 201 18.79 3.78 -20.42
CA LEU A 201 19.79 4.75 -20.85
C LEU A 201 21.19 4.14 -21.00
N GLU A 202 21.53 3.08 -20.25
CA GLU A 202 22.78 2.32 -20.45
C GLU A 202 22.90 1.68 -21.83
N TYR A 203 21.78 1.36 -22.47
CA TYR A 203 21.80 0.81 -23.84
C TYR A 203 21.95 1.90 -24.92
N GLU A 204 22.06 3.19 -24.54
CA GLU A 204 22.15 4.36 -25.44
C GLU A 204 20.98 4.48 -26.43
N LEU A 205 19.82 3.91 -26.09
CA LEU A 205 18.71 3.76 -27.03
C LEU A 205 17.81 4.99 -27.02
N ASN A 206 17.96 5.83 -28.06
CA ASN A 206 16.94 6.79 -28.48
C ASN A 206 15.87 6.15 -29.39
N ASP A 207 16.04 4.87 -29.75
CA ASP A 207 15.18 4.14 -30.68
C ASP A 207 14.29 3.08 -29.98
N LYS A 208 13.27 2.62 -30.71
CA LYS A 208 12.34 1.57 -30.27
C LYS A 208 13.10 0.30 -29.89
N LEU A 209 12.91 -0.12 -28.64
CA LEU A 209 13.41 -1.37 -28.10
C LEU A 209 12.60 -2.56 -28.65
N SER A 210 13.25 -3.68 -28.91
CA SER A 210 12.52 -4.93 -29.14
C SER A 210 11.88 -5.41 -27.82
N ASP A 211 10.77 -6.14 -27.94
CA ASP A 211 10.05 -6.68 -26.78
C ASP A 211 10.96 -7.52 -25.87
N GLU A 212 11.86 -8.32 -26.45
CA GLU A 212 12.81 -9.16 -25.71
C GLU A 212 13.79 -8.34 -24.87
N VAL A 213 14.30 -7.22 -25.40
CA VAL A 213 15.23 -6.36 -24.66
C VAL A 213 14.48 -5.59 -23.58
N ASN A 214 13.25 -5.11 -23.87
CA ASN A 214 12.39 -4.47 -22.88
C ASN A 214 12.11 -5.40 -21.69
N GLU A 215 11.71 -6.65 -21.94
CA GLU A 215 11.48 -7.64 -20.88
C GLU A 215 12.75 -7.90 -20.06
N LYS A 216 13.90 -8.05 -20.71
CA LYS A 216 15.18 -8.22 -19.99
C LYS A 216 15.53 -7.03 -19.09
N ILE A 217 15.24 -5.80 -19.54
CA ILE A 217 15.47 -4.59 -18.72
C ILE A 217 14.51 -4.57 -17.52
N LYS A 218 13.24 -4.94 -17.70
CA LYS A 218 12.27 -5.06 -16.60
C LYS A 218 12.74 -6.12 -15.58
N ASP A 219 13.14 -7.29 -16.05
CA ASP A 219 13.65 -8.37 -15.20
C ASP A 219 14.89 -7.92 -14.41
N ASN A 220 15.82 -7.23 -15.07
CA ASN A 220 17.00 -6.67 -14.42
C ASN A 220 16.66 -5.59 -13.38
N ALA A 221 15.67 -4.75 -13.65
CA ALA A 221 15.21 -3.75 -12.68
C ALA A 221 14.63 -4.44 -11.43
N VAL A 222 13.78 -5.45 -11.60
CA VAL A 222 13.25 -6.26 -10.48
C VAL A 222 14.36 -6.99 -9.74
N ALA A 223 15.30 -7.63 -10.45
CA ALA A 223 16.44 -8.31 -9.83
C ALA A 223 17.32 -7.35 -9.01
N THR A 224 17.52 -6.13 -9.52
CA THR A 224 18.23 -5.07 -8.80
C THR A 224 17.51 -4.73 -7.51
N LEU A 225 16.21 -4.41 -7.56
CA LEU A 225 15.41 -4.10 -6.37
C LEU A 225 15.45 -5.23 -5.34
N ASN A 226 15.30 -6.48 -5.80
CA ASN A 226 15.34 -7.67 -4.96
C ASN A 226 16.70 -7.85 -4.26
N SER A 227 17.81 -7.50 -4.94
CA SER A 227 19.16 -7.60 -4.35
C SER A 227 19.38 -6.63 -3.19
N TYR A 228 18.66 -5.51 -3.18
CA TYR A 228 18.64 -4.54 -2.07
C TYR A 228 17.47 -4.78 -1.10
N LYS A 229 16.73 -5.88 -1.26
CA LYS A 229 15.58 -6.22 -0.42
C LYS A 229 14.43 -5.20 -0.43
N PHE A 230 14.29 -4.47 -1.53
CA PHE A 230 13.20 -3.54 -1.74
C PHE A 230 12.12 -4.22 -2.59
N TYR A 231 11.11 -4.78 -1.93
CA TYR A 231 10.13 -5.67 -2.56
C TYR A 231 8.74 -5.05 -2.66
N SER A 232 7.99 -5.40 -3.70
CA SER A 232 6.53 -5.40 -3.61
C SER A 232 6.06 -6.53 -2.67
N SER A 233 4.86 -6.43 -2.11
CA SER A 233 4.27 -7.48 -1.26
C SER A 233 4.19 -8.80 -2.03
N LEU A 234 3.78 -8.77 -3.31
CA LEU A 234 3.71 -10.00 -4.10
C LEU A 234 5.07 -10.67 -4.25
N GLU A 235 6.10 -9.89 -4.56
CA GLU A 235 7.44 -10.42 -4.76
C GLU A 235 8.00 -10.97 -3.45
N LYS A 236 7.80 -10.24 -2.35
CA LYS A 236 8.18 -10.69 -1.01
C LYS A 236 7.49 -11.99 -0.63
N ILE A 237 6.18 -12.12 -0.87
CA ILE A 237 5.42 -13.34 -0.57
C ILE A 237 5.96 -14.51 -1.41
N LYS A 238 6.23 -14.32 -2.70
CA LYS A 238 6.82 -15.36 -3.56
C LYS A 238 8.16 -15.84 -3.03
N LEU A 239 9.03 -14.93 -2.62
CA LEU A 239 10.34 -15.25 -2.05
C LEU A 239 10.20 -16.02 -0.72
N LEU A 240 9.31 -15.56 0.16
CA LEU A 240 9.09 -16.18 1.47
C LEU A 240 8.40 -17.54 1.40
N LYS A 241 7.53 -17.79 0.41
CA LYS A 241 6.89 -19.10 0.19
C LYS A 241 7.91 -20.24 -0.01
N ASN A 242 9.09 -19.92 -0.53
CA ASN A 242 10.15 -20.90 -0.79
C ASN A 242 11.12 -21.09 0.39
N ALA A 243 11.03 -20.25 1.42
CA ALA A 243 11.87 -20.36 2.61
C ALA A 243 11.27 -21.38 3.59
N SER A 244 12.10 -22.33 4.04
CA SER A 244 11.68 -23.42 4.93
C SER A 244 12.15 -23.22 6.38
N THR A 245 13.14 -22.36 6.61
CA THR A 245 13.70 -22.08 7.93
C THR A 245 13.63 -20.61 8.32
N GLU A 246 13.66 -20.33 9.62
CA GLU A 246 13.68 -18.96 10.14
C GLU A 246 14.93 -18.18 9.67
N ASN A 247 16.08 -18.85 9.56
CA ASN A 247 17.29 -18.25 9.03
C ASN A 247 17.16 -17.85 7.55
N GLU A 248 16.55 -18.71 6.72
CA GLU A 248 16.27 -18.38 5.32
C GLU A 248 15.29 -17.21 5.22
N ILE A 249 14.22 -17.22 6.02
CA ILE A 249 13.26 -16.11 6.08
C ILE A 249 13.99 -14.80 6.45
N ASN A 250 14.78 -14.79 7.51
CA ASN A 250 15.48 -13.60 7.97
C ASN A 250 16.52 -13.11 6.94
N SER A 251 17.13 -14.02 6.16
CA SER A 251 18.04 -13.62 5.08
C SER A 251 17.36 -12.86 3.94
N LEU A 252 16.07 -13.13 3.70
CA LEU A 252 15.25 -12.49 2.67
C LEU A 252 14.59 -11.19 3.15
N LEU A 253 14.51 -10.95 4.45
CA LEU A 253 13.88 -9.75 5.01
C LEU A 253 14.86 -8.57 5.05
N SER A 254 14.33 -7.37 4.83
CA SER A 254 15.07 -6.13 5.08
C SER A 254 15.30 -5.92 6.58
N GLU A 255 16.24 -5.05 6.95
CA GLU A 255 16.46 -4.70 8.37
C GLU A 255 15.18 -4.09 8.99
N PHE A 256 14.45 -3.27 8.24
CA PHE A 256 13.18 -2.70 8.67
C PHE A 256 12.14 -3.78 8.97
N ASP A 257 12.07 -4.82 8.14
CA ASP A 257 11.15 -5.94 8.35
C ASP A 257 11.48 -6.75 9.61
N ILE A 258 12.77 -7.02 9.82
CA ILE A 258 13.26 -7.74 11.00
C ILE A 258 12.94 -6.93 12.25
N ASN A 259 13.30 -5.64 12.28
CA ASN A 259 13.04 -4.75 13.40
C ASN A 259 11.54 -4.64 13.70
N ASN A 260 10.70 -4.46 12.69
CA ASN A 260 9.25 -4.41 12.88
C ASN A 260 8.71 -5.72 13.47
N ARG A 261 9.20 -6.87 12.98
CA ARG A 261 8.79 -8.19 13.49
C ARG A 261 9.18 -8.38 14.95
N GLU A 262 10.39 -7.98 15.34
CA GLU A 262 10.87 -8.03 16.71
C GLU A 262 9.98 -7.16 17.63
N LEU A 263 9.72 -5.90 17.24
CA LEU A 263 8.85 -4.99 18.00
C LEU A 263 7.43 -5.53 18.18
N VAL A 264 6.86 -6.13 17.12
CA VAL A 264 5.54 -6.77 17.19
C VAL A 264 5.56 -7.98 18.12
N ASN A 265 6.60 -8.82 18.05
CA ASN A 265 6.74 -9.98 18.92
C ASN A 265 6.89 -9.57 20.40
N ASP A 266 7.64 -8.51 20.69
CA ASP A 266 7.76 -7.97 22.04
C ASP A 266 6.42 -7.49 22.61
N LEU A 267 5.63 -6.77 21.79
CA LEU A 267 4.27 -6.40 22.16
C LEU A 267 3.40 -7.62 22.46
N LEU A 268 3.45 -8.65 21.61
CA LEU A 268 2.71 -9.89 21.81
C LEU A 268 3.16 -10.62 23.09
N ASN A 269 4.46 -10.62 23.41
CA ASN A 269 4.98 -11.21 24.64
C ASN A 269 4.40 -10.51 25.89
N HIS A 270 4.29 -9.18 25.88
CA HIS A 270 3.63 -8.45 26.97
C HIS A 270 2.14 -8.83 27.13
N ILE A 271 1.43 -9.01 26.01
CA ILE A 271 0.02 -9.43 26.02
C ILE A 271 -0.12 -10.89 26.50
N SER A 272 0.78 -11.77 26.09
CA SER A 272 0.81 -13.17 26.52
C SER A 272 1.00 -13.28 28.03
N PHE A 273 1.95 -12.54 28.61
CA PHE A 273 2.14 -12.47 30.06
C PHE A 273 0.87 -12.05 30.80
N LEU A 274 0.17 -11.01 30.32
CA LEU A 274 -1.09 -10.56 30.92
C LEU A 274 -2.21 -11.61 30.79
N SER A 275 -2.21 -12.37 29.69
CA SER A 275 -3.17 -13.45 29.46
C SER A 275 -2.97 -14.59 30.45
N ASP A 276 -1.72 -14.99 30.70
CA ASP A 276 -1.38 -16.02 31.68
C ASP A 276 -1.71 -15.59 33.11
N TRP A 277 -1.49 -14.31 33.43
CA TRP A 277 -1.79 -13.77 34.76
C TRP A 277 -3.29 -13.63 35.03
N ASN A 278 -4.06 -13.09 34.08
CA ASN A 278 -5.50 -12.90 34.22
C ASN A 278 -6.21 -12.83 32.86
N VAL A 279 -6.49 -14.01 32.30
CA VAL A 279 -7.15 -14.16 31.00
C VAL A 279 -8.48 -13.43 30.90
N LYS A 280 -9.28 -13.38 31.98
CA LYS A 280 -10.59 -12.70 31.94
C LYS A 280 -10.42 -11.19 31.78
N TYR A 281 -9.56 -10.58 32.61
CA TYR A 281 -9.26 -9.16 32.53
C TYR A 281 -8.66 -8.81 31.16
N THR A 282 -7.70 -9.61 30.70
CA THR A 282 -7.02 -9.38 29.41
C THR A 282 -8.00 -9.47 28.24
N ASN A 283 -8.90 -10.45 28.23
CA ASN A 283 -9.96 -10.54 27.22
C ASN A 283 -10.89 -9.32 27.20
N GLU A 284 -11.25 -8.78 28.37
CA GLU A 284 -12.06 -7.56 28.46
C GLU A 284 -11.34 -6.34 27.88
N LYS A 285 -10.03 -6.20 28.14
CA LYS A 285 -9.23 -5.09 27.60
C LYS A 285 -8.93 -5.25 26.12
N MET A 286 -8.56 -6.43 25.66
CA MET A 286 -8.30 -6.71 24.24
C MET A 286 -9.53 -6.48 23.37
N LYS A 287 -10.74 -6.78 23.85
CA LYS A 287 -11.99 -6.44 23.14
C LYS A 287 -12.16 -4.93 22.90
N LEU A 288 -11.74 -4.09 23.86
CA LEU A 288 -11.80 -2.64 23.71
C LEU A 288 -10.69 -2.12 22.80
N ILE A 289 -9.47 -2.65 22.96
CA ILE A 289 -8.33 -2.33 22.09
C ILE A 289 -8.67 -2.65 20.63
N ASN A 290 -9.21 -3.82 20.34
CA ASN A 290 -9.61 -4.20 18.99
C ASN A 290 -10.65 -3.24 18.41
N LYS A 291 -11.65 -2.82 19.20
CA LYS A 291 -12.63 -1.81 18.75
C LYS A 291 -12.00 -0.45 18.42
N ASN A 292 -10.96 -0.06 19.14
CA ASN A 292 -10.24 1.19 18.87
C ASN A 292 -9.44 1.07 17.57
N PHE A 293 -8.72 -0.04 17.37
CA PHE A 293 -8.02 -0.32 16.10
C PHE A 293 -8.98 -0.45 14.92
N GLU A 294 -10.18 -1.01 15.13
CA GLU A 294 -11.25 -1.04 14.12
C GLU A 294 -11.84 0.36 13.82
N TRP A 295 -11.72 1.30 14.74
CA TRP A 295 -12.19 2.67 14.50
C TRP A 295 -11.16 3.45 13.66
N ASP A 296 -9.91 3.47 14.12
CA ASP A 296 -8.79 4.09 13.42
C ASP A 296 -7.49 3.48 13.94
N SER A 297 -6.83 2.66 13.13
CA SER A 297 -5.64 1.92 13.52
C SER A 297 -4.41 2.82 13.66
N SER A 298 -4.24 3.80 12.77
CA SER A 298 -3.11 4.75 12.80
C SER A 298 -3.22 5.68 14.01
N TYR A 299 -4.41 6.23 14.25
CA TYR A 299 -4.66 7.10 15.39
C TYR A 299 -4.59 6.32 16.72
N THR A 300 -5.12 5.10 16.76
CA THR A 300 -5.02 4.24 17.96
C THR A 300 -3.57 3.90 18.27
N LEU A 301 -2.74 3.58 17.27
CA LEU A 301 -1.33 3.33 17.46
C LEU A 301 -0.61 4.58 18.00
N THR A 302 -0.96 5.76 17.48
CA THR A 302 -0.43 7.06 17.96
C THR A 302 -0.81 7.34 19.41
N LEU A 303 -2.04 7.04 19.82
CA LEU A 303 -2.45 7.17 21.22
C LEU A 303 -1.72 6.16 22.12
N ALA A 304 -1.52 4.93 21.63
CA ALA A 304 -0.82 3.89 22.37
C ALA A 304 0.68 4.17 22.51
N SER A 305 1.28 4.95 21.60
CA SER A 305 2.70 5.33 21.62
C SER A 305 3.01 6.53 22.52
N LEU A 306 2.00 7.16 23.12
CA LEU A 306 2.22 8.22 24.11
C LEU A 306 3.15 7.72 25.24
N PRO A 307 4.10 8.55 25.72
CA PRO A 307 5.20 8.12 26.58
C PRO A 307 4.77 7.91 28.05
N PHE A 308 3.75 7.09 28.30
CA PHE A 308 3.29 6.76 29.65
C PHE A 308 4.39 6.12 30.51
N TYR A 309 5.42 5.53 29.88
CA TYR A 309 6.59 4.98 30.58
C TYR A 309 7.47 6.05 31.24
N GLU A 310 7.44 7.30 30.75
CA GLU A 310 8.15 8.43 31.36
C GLU A 310 7.52 8.87 32.69
N LEU A 311 6.26 8.49 32.95
CA LEU A 311 5.56 8.70 34.23
C LEU A 311 6.03 7.71 35.31
N ASN A 312 7.30 7.33 35.30
CA ASN A 312 7.85 6.43 36.29
C ASN A 312 7.69 7.02 37.71
N ASN A 313 7.63 6.14 38.71
CA ASN A 313 7.53 6.51 40.13
C ASN A 313 6.27 7.27 40.60
N ILE A 314 5.22 7.40 39.76
CA ILE A 314 3.94 7.94 40.24
C ILE A 314 3.15 6.89 41.03
N SER A 315 2.41 7.36 42.04
CA SER A 315 1.61 6.50 42.91
C SER A 315 0.45 5.83 42.17
N LYS A 316 -0.05 4.71 42.71
CA LYS A 316 -1.25 4.04 42.17
C LYS A 316 -2.47 4.96 42.12
N SER A 317 -2.59 5.89 43.08
CA SER A 317 -3.66 6.89 43.09
C SER A 317 -3.55 7.82 41.89
N LEU A 318 -2.35 8.37 41.65
CA LEU A 318 -2.11 9.28 40.53
C LEU A 318 -2.31 8.60 39.17
N LYS A 319 -1.97 7.31 39.05
CA LYS A 319 -2.34 6.51 37.86
C LYS A 319 -3.85 6.42 37.67
N GLY A 320 -4.60 6.26 38.76
CA GLY A 320 -6.06 6.29 38.74
C GLY A 320 -6.62 7.64 38.29
N ASP A 321 -6.09 8.74 38.84
CA ASP A 321 -6.49 10.10 38.49
C ASP A 321 -6.22 10.42 37.02
N LEU A 322 -5.05 10.00 36.50
CA LEU A 322 -4.70 10.14 35.09
C LEU A 322 -5.71 9.42 34.20
N LEU A 323 -6.02 8.15 34.49
CA LEU A 323 -6.98 7.38 33.70
C LEU A 323 -8.37 8.01 33.73
N GLU A 324 -8.78 8.58 34.86
CA GLU A 324 -10.06 9.25 34.98
C GLU A 324 -10.11 10.57 34.18
N ASN A 325 -9.01 11.32 34.17
CA ASN A 325 -8.89 12.52 33.34
C ASN A 325 -8.94 12.18 31.84
N ILE A 326 -8.28 11.10 31.42
CA ILE A 326 -8.35 10.63 30.02
C ILE A 326 -9.81 10.28 29.66
N LYS A 327 -10.53 9.55 30.52
CA LYS A 327 -11.94 9.23 30.26
C LYS A 327 -12.83 10.47 30.16
N LYS A 328 -12.61 11.47 31.02
CA LYS A 328 -13.34 12.74 30.98
C LYS A 328 -13.12 13.45 29.66
N LEU A 329 -11.87 13.51 29.18
CA LEU A 329 -11.54 14.08 27.87
C LEU A 329 -12.25 13.31 26.75
N ILE A 330 -12.23 11.97 26.77
CA ILE A 330 -12.95 11.17 25.76
C ILE A 330 -14.45 11.51 25.73
N GLU A 331 -15.11 11.60 26.90
CA GLU A 331 -16.53 11.99 26.95
C GLU A 331 -16.77 13.44 26.52
N GLU A 332 -15.85 14.37 26.81
CA GLU A 332 -15.92 15.75 26.32
C GLU A 332 -15.91 15.79 24.78
N TYR A 333 -14.95 15.13 24.15
CA TYR A 333 -14.83 15.09 22.68
C TYR A 333 -16.01 14.35 22.03
N LYS A 334 -16.52 13.29 22.66
CA LYS A 334 -17.72 12.59 22.20
C LYS A 334 -18.97 13.48 22.20
N ASN A 335 -19.06 14.42 23.12
CA ASN A 335 -20.20 15.33 23.26
C ASN A 335 -20.02 16.67 22.52
N LYS A 336 -18.93 16.85 21.74
CA LYS A 336 -18.78 18.01 20.85
C LYS A 336 -19.89 18.06 19.80
N PRO A 337 -20.31 19.26 19.35
CA PRO A 337 -21.32 19.41 18.30
C PRO A 337 -20.95 18.69 17.01
N GLU A 338 -21.92 18.10 16.30
CA GLU A 338 -21.63 17.37 15.04
C GLU A 338 -21.06 18.27 13.95
N THR A 339 -21.31 19.58 14.03
CA THR A 339 -20.70 20.58 13.15
C THR A 339 -19.19 20.68 13.30
N GLU A 340 -18.62 20.22 14.43
CA GLU A 340 -17.18 20.13 14.69
C GLU A 340 -16.62 18.73 14.41
N LYS A 341 -17.48 17.73 14.20
CA LYS A 341 -17.09 16.34 13.87
C LYS A 341 -17.06 16.10 12.37
N THR A 342 -16.77 17.14 11.58
CA THR A 342 -16.61 17.03 10.14
C THR A 342 -15.32 16.28 9.82
N PHE A 343 -15.40 15.30 8.94
CA PHE A 343 -14.23 14.59 8.45
C PHE A 343 -13.31 15.55 7.69
N GLU A 344 -12.06 15.64 8.12
CA GLU A 344 -10.97 16.16 7.29
C GLU A 344 -10.46 15.00 6.44
N THR A 345 -10.54 15.13 5.11
CA THR A 345 -9.85 14.23 4.19
C THR A 345 -8.36 14.54 4.24
N TYR A 346 -7.57 13.62 4.80
CA TYR A 346 -6.11 13.61 4.75
C TYR A 346 -5.62 12.96 3.46
#